data_AF-A0AAV9TK53-F1
#
_entry.id   AF-A0AAV9TK53-F1
#
_cell.length_a   1.000
_cell.length_b   1.000
_cell.length_c   1.000
_cell.angle_alpha   90.00
_cell.angle_beta   90.00
_cell.angle_gamma   90.00
#
_symmetry.space_group_name_H-M   'P 1'
#
loop_
_entity.id
_entity.type
_entity.pdbx_description
1 polymer ?
#
loop_
_entity_poly.entity_id
_entity_poly.type
_entity_poly.pdbx_seq_one_letter_code
_entity_poly.pdbx_strand_id
1 'polypeptide(L)'
;MQLQLLTLAAAALLSGVAVAHPGHHDAPSHAEIARRSNLAKRCSVQAGQFAEVRKKRAAERRSLVSRSLPTVRRDTNVTIHTEGPHYSTIQNDTCVLTPEVTKGPYVWPRSQTLRQDMSEDQVGVPLYLDIGVLNVNTCEVMPDVLVDLWHCNATGSYSSFTHHNPNTPFEELLDQLNVTIGPDLDLHTDDTTWLRGIWPTDANGIMEMKTVFPGFYVERTIHIHAQVHTDWSVRSNGTVVASNVVSTGQLFFDEDLSRQIMALEPYVGHTEINRTTNDVDTIFADESAGSWNPNMVVEPLDGEDVTKGMLAYITIGVEA
;
A
#
# COMPACT_ATOMS: atom_id res chain seq x y z
N MET A 1 -61.87 37.02 15.89
CA MET A 1 -61.06 37.63 14.82
C MET A 1 -59.66 37.81 15.39
N GLN A 2 -58.85 36.75 15.37
CA GLN A 2 -57.54 36.68 16.01
C GLN A 2 -56.44 36.87 14.96
N LEU A 3 -55.46 37.72 15.30
CA LEU A 3 -54.24 38.01 14.56
C LEU A 3 -53.47 36.73 14.19
N GLN A 4 -53.09 36.57 12.93
CA GLN A 4 -52.03 35.66 12.51
C GLN A 4 -50.73 36.46 12.34
N LEU A 5 -49.75 36.18 13.20
CA LEU A 5 -48.36 36.58 13.04
C LEU A 5 -47.60 35.50 12.26
N LEU A 6 -46.66 35.97 11.45
CA LEU A 6 -45.71 35.24 10.60
C LEU A 6 -44.88 34.19 11.35
N THR A 7 -44.46 33.14 10.63
CA THR A 7 -43.05 32.73 10.56
C THR A 7 -42.79 31.89 9.32
N LEU A 8 -42.00 32.43 8.37
CA LEU A 8 -41.28 31.64 7.38
C LEU A 8 -40.22 30.81 8.12
N ALA A 9 -40.28 29.48 8.02
CA ALA A 9 -39.15 28.63 8.38
C ALA A 9 -38.38 28.30 7.09
N ALA A 10 -37.27 29.02 6.89
CA ALA A 10 -36.27 28.63 5.90
C ALA A 10 -35.56 27.36 6.40
N ALA A 11 -35.68 26.27 5.65
CA ALA A 11 -34.90 25.06 5.90
C ALA A 11 -33.44 25.34 5.47
N ALA A 12 -32.59 25.67 6.43
CA ALA A 12 -31.16 25.64 6.24
C ALA A 12 -30.70 24.18 6.32
N LEU A 13 -30.37 23.60 5.17
CA LEU A 13 -29.59 22.37 5.08
C LEU A 13 -28.20 22.65 5.67
N LEU A 14 -27.99 22.29 6.93
CA LEU A 14 -26.67 22.20 7.53
C LEU A 14 -25.98 20.97 6.93
N SER A 15 -25.24 21.20 5.85
CA SER A 15 -24.18 20.32 5.39
C SER A 15 -23.16 20.20 6.53
N GLY A 16 -23.18 19.06 7.23
CA GLY A 16 -22.16 18.69 8.19
C GLY A 16 -20.83 18.58 7.46
N VAL A 17 -19.91 19.50 7.76
CA VAL A 17 -18.55 19.44 7.27
C VAL A 17 -17.85 18.41 8.16
N ALA A 18 -17.71 17.19 7.65
CA ALA A 18 -16.76 16.25 8.20
C ALA A 18 -15.38 16.89 8.10
N VAL A 19 -14.77 17.19 9.25
CA VAL A 19 -13.38 17.61 9.30
C VAL A 19 -12.54 16.34 9.18
N ALA A 20 -12.41 15.84 7.96
CA ALA A 20 -11.24 15.08 7.56
C ALA A 20 -10.00 15.95 7.79
N HIS A 21 -8.85 15.33 8.04
CA HIS A 21 -7.56 15.97 8.38
C HIS A 21 -7.33 17.37 7.75
N PRO A 22 -6.64 18.30 8.44
CA PRO A 22 -6.19 19.55 7.82
C PRO A 22 -5.17 19.21 6.72
N GLY A 23 -5.69 19.06 5.52
CA GLY A 23 -5.00 18.53 4.36
C GLY A 23 -6.02 18.25 3.26
N HIS A 24 -6.86 19.23 2.94
CA HIS A 24 -7.44 19.29 1.60
C HIS A 24 -6.25 19.53 0.69
N HIS A 25 -5.64 18.46 0.17
CA HIS A 25 -4.57 18.61 -0.81
C HIS A 25 -5.23 19.13 -2.08
N ASP A 26 -5.15 20.44 -2.30
CA ASP A 26 -5.44 21.00 -3.62
C ASP A 26 -4.65 20.21 -4.65
N ALA A 27 -5.28 19.86 -5.77
CA ALA A 27 -4.60 19.17 -6.86
C ALA A 27 -3.27 19.87 -7.16
N PRO A 28 -2.15 19.11 -7.32
CA PRO A 28 -0.84 19.70 -7.44
C PRO A 28 -0.80 20.70 -8.59
N SER A 29 -0.24 21.88 -8.33
CA SER A 29 -0.15 22.93 -9.35
C SER A 29 0.60 22.42 -10.60
N HIS A 30 0.33 23.01 -11.77
CA HIS A 30 1.07 22.66 -12.99
C HIS A 30 2.59 22.78 -12.83
N ALA A 31 3.07 23.73 -12.01
CA ALA A 31 4.48 23.87 -11.70
C ALA A 31 5.03 22.68 -10.89
N GLU A 32 4.25 22.19 -9.93
CA GLU A 32 4.61 21.00 -9.14
C GLU A 32 4.59 19.74 -10.00
N ILE A 33 3.57 19.58 -10.86
CA ILE A 33 3.52 18.47 -11.82
C ILE A 33 4.76 18.50 -12.73
N ALA A 34 5.09 19.65 -13.33
CA ALA A 34 6.27 19.78 -14.18
C ALA A 34 7.58 19.53 -13.43
N ARG A 35 7.69 19.96 -12.16
CA ARG A 35 8.84 19.68 -11.29
C ARG A 35 9.00 18.17 -11.10
N ARG A 36 7.91 17.48 -10.73
CA ARG A 36 7.85 16.03 -10.55
C ARG A 36 8.23 15.26 -11.81
N SER A 37 7.67 15.63 -12.98
CA SER A 37 8.02 14.99 -14.25
C SER A 37 9.50 15.16 -14.60
N ASN A 38 10.08 16.34 -14.33
CA ASN A 38 11.51 16.58 -14.55
C ASN A 38 12.40 15.75 -13.62
N LEU A 39 12.02 15.60 -12.34
CA LEU A 39 12.70 14.74 -11.38
C LEU A 39 12.71 13.29 -11.85
N ALA A 40 11.56 12.78 -12.27
CA ALA A 40 11.44 11.40 -12.74
C ALA A 40 12.29 11.12 -13.97
N LYS A 41 12.31 12.08 -14.91
CA LYS A 41 13.20 11.99 -16.07
C LYS A 41 14.67 11.97 -15.67
N ARG A 42 15.08 12.82 -14.73
CA ARG A 42 16.47 12.94 -14.26
C ARG A 42 16.97 11.65 -13.61
N CYS A 43 16.15 11.07 -12.74
CA CYS A 43 16.51 9.91 -11.95
C CYS A 43 16.15 8.58 -12.62
N SER A 44 15.67 8.63 -13.87
CA SER A 44 15.32 7.44 -14.65
C SER A 44 16.47 6.43 -14.61
N VAL A 45 17.66 6.71 -15.11
CA VAL A 45 18.75 5.71 -15.18
C VAL A 45 18.93 4.87 -13.90
N GLN A 46 18.95 5.50 -12.72
CA GLN A 46 19.07 4.79 -11.43
C GLN A 46 17.80 4.04 -11.04
N ALA A 47 16.61 4.59 -11.29
CA ALA A 47 15.37 3.85 -11.11
C ALA A 47 15.32 2.57 -11.98
N GLY A 48 16.04 2.54 -13.11
CA GLY A 48 16.18 1.37 -13.97
C GLY A 48 17.07 0.28 -13.39
N GLN A 49 17.98 0.64 -12.48
CA GLN A 49 18.79 -0.34 -11.76
C GLN A 49 17.92 -1.22 -10.85
N PHE A 50 16.85 -0.66 -10.27
CA PHE A 50 15.86 -1.48 -9.55
C PHE A 50 15.22 -2.53 -10.45
N ALA A 51 14.90 -2.21 -11.69
CA ALA A 51 14.29 -3.16 -12.63
C ALA A 51 15.22 -4.36 -12.89
N GLU A 52 16.52 -4.12 -13.11
CA GLU A 52 17.51 -5.19 -13.32
C GLU A 52 17.69 -6.07 -12.07
N VAL A 53 17.78 -5.45 -10.89
CA VAL A 53 17.91 -6.19 -9.63
C VAL A 53 16.65 -7.03 -9.36
N ARG A 54 15.46 -6.47 -9.54
CA ARG A 54 14.17 -7.17 -9.41
C ARG A 54 14.05 -8.32 -10.38
N LYS A 55 14.45 -8.13 -11.64
CA LYS A 55 14.44 -9.20 -12.65
C LYS A 55 15.29 -10.39 -12.20
N LYS A 56 16.47 -10.14 -11.63
CA LYS A 56 17.33 -11.19 -11.08
C LYS A 56 16.67 -11.90 -9.89
N ARG A 57 16.12 -11.15 -8.93
CA ARG A 57 15.41 -11.70 -7.77
C ARG A 57 14.20 -12.54 -8.19
N ALA A 58 13.39 -12.04 -9.12
CA ALA A 58 12.24 -12.74 -9.68
C ALA A 58 12.63 -14.07 -10.34
N ALA A 59 13.72 -14.08 -11.12
CA ALA A 59 14.24 -15.30 -11.74
C ALA A 59 14.73 -16.32 -10.69
N GLU A 60 15.41 -15.86 -9.64
CA GLU A 60 15.85 -16.72 -8.52
C GLU A 60 14.64 -17.31 -7.79
N ARG A 61 13.61 -16.51 -7.50
CA ARG A 61 12.36 -16.95 -6.84
C ARG A 61 11.61 -17.98 -7.70
N ARG A 62 11.42 -17.71 -8.98
CA ARG A 62 10.83 -18.66 -9.94
C ARG A 62 11.57 -20.01 -9.94
N SER A 63 12.90 -19.97 -9.90
CA SER A 63 13.72 -21.19 -9.83
C SER A 63 13.48 -21.97 -8.54
N LEU A 64 13.36 -21.29 -7.39
CA LEU A 64 13.09 -21.93 -6.11
C LEU A 64 11.70 -22.57 -6.07
N VAL A 65 10.68 -21.87 -6.56
CA VAL A 65 9.30 -22.37 -6.60
C VAL A 65 9.21 -23.61 -7.51
N SER A 66 9.80 -23.54 -8.70
CA SER A 66 9.86 -24.68 -9.64
C SER A 66 10.51 -25.93 -9.02
N ARG A 67 11.52 -25.76 -8.17
CA ARG A 67 12.19 -26.88 -7.47
C ARG A 67 11.39 -27.47 -6.31
N SER A 68 10.46 -26.71 -5.75
CA SER A 68 9.67 -27.10 -4.57
C SER A 68 8.36 -27.83 -4.92
N LEU A 69 7.91 -27.75 -6.17
CA LEU A 69 6.74 -28.49 -6.68
C LEU A 69 7.10 -29.96 -6.96
N PRO A 70 6.27 -30.95 -6.56
CA PRO A 70 6.53 -32.35 -6.85
C PRO A 70 6.58 -32.59 -8.37
N THR A 71 7.68 -33.18 -8.83
CA THR A 71 7.96 -33.47 -10.24
C THR A 71 6.94 -34.43 -10.85
N VAL A 72 5.83 -33.91 -11.37
CA VAL A 72 5.18 -34.54 -12.53
C VAL A 72 6.08 -34.20 -13.71
N ARG A 73 6.96 -35.14 -14.08
CA ARG A 73 7.72 -35.05 -15.33
C ARG A 73 6.74 -34.95 -16.50
N ARG A 74 6.43 -33.74 -16.92
CA ARG A 74 6.14 -33.47 -18.32
C ARG A 74 7.44 -32.98 -18.91
N ASP A 75 7.91 -33.70 -19.93
CA ASP A 75 8.91 -33.19 -20.88
C ASP A 75 8.33 -31.94 -21.53
N THR A 76 8.49 -30.82 -20.88
CA THR A 76 8.34 -29.52 -21.50
C THR A 76 9.69 -28.86 -21.35
N ASN A 77 10.43 -28.79 -22.45
CA ASN A 77 11.34 -27.68 -22.67
C ASN A 77 10.49 -26.41 -22.57
N VAL A 78 10.21 -25.97 -21.34
CA VAL A 78 9.69 -24.64 -21.07
C VAL A 78 10.91 -23.76 -21.21
N THR A 79 11.08 -23.22 -22.41
CA THR A 79 11.85 -22.00 -22.55
C THR A 79 11.19 -21.01 -21.61
N ILE A 80 11.83 -20.70 -20.49
CA ILE A 80 11.40 -19.60 -19.63
C ILE A 80 11.60 -18.37 -20.50
N HIS A 81 10.53 -17.96 -21.17
CA HIS A 81 10.42 -16.64 -21.74
C HIS A 81 10.32 -15.71 -20.53
N THR A 82 11.47 -15.37 -19.92
CA THR A 82 11.56 -14.09 -19.26
C THR A 82 11.43 -13.09 -20.39
N GLU A 83 10.20 -12.75 -20.75
CA GLU A 83 9.99 -11.43 -21.33
C GLU A 83 10.76 -10.49 -20.39
N GLY A 84 11.61 -9.64 -20.98
CA GLY A 84 12.27 -8.61 -20.19
C GLY A 84 11.23 -7.82 -19.39
N PRO A 85 11.66 -6.97 -18.44
CA PRO A 85 10.73 -6.09 -17.75
C PRO A 85 9.74 -5.52 -18.78
N HIS A 86 8.44 -5.67 -18.51
CA HIS A 86 7.35 -5.35 -19.45
C HIS A 86 7.51 -3.94 -20.04
N TYR A 87 8.24 -3.12 -19.30
CA TYR A 87 8.79 -1.83 -19.66
C TYR A 87 10.32 -1.92 -19.79
N SER A 88 10.84 -1.92 -21.02
CA SER A 88 12.28 -1.84 -21.33
C SER A 88 12.86 -0.43 -21.13
N THR A 89 11.97 0.53 -20.90
CA THR A 89 12.24 1.89 -20.46
C THR A 89 11.41 2.12 -19.21
N ILE A 90 12.05 2.71 -18.21
CA ILE A 90 11.38 3.29 -17.05
C ILE A 90 10.21 4.10 -17.53
N GLN A 91 9.02 3.69 -17.11
CA GLN A 91 7.85 4.53 -17.29
C GLN A 91 8.20 5.86 -16.63
N ASN A 92 7.91 6.98 -17.27
CA ASN A 92 8.23 8.34 -16.79
C ASN A 92 7.74 8.63 -15.35
N ASP A 93 7.05 7.67 -14.73
CA ASP A 93 6.36 7.70 -13.46
C ASP A 93 7.09 6.87 -12.36
N THR A 94 8.19 6.17 -12.69
CA THR A 94 8.88 5.26 -11.74
C THR A 94 9.81 5.99 -10.77
N CYS A 95 9.95 7.30 -10.90
CA CYS A 95 10.77 8.13 -10.04
C CYS A 95 10.12 9.48 -9.77
N VAL A 96 8.85 9.48 -9.36
CA VAL A 96 8.21 10.69 -8.87
C VAL A 96 8.23 10.68 -7.35
N LEU A 97 8.33 11.87 -6.76
CA LEU A 97 8.10 12.06 -5.33
C LEU A 97 6.70 11.53 -5.00
N THR A 98 6.64 10.49 -4.17
CA THR A 98 5.35 9.99 -3.68
C THR A 98 4.65 11.12 -2.93
N PRO A 99 3.39 11.44 -3.25
CA PRO A 99 2.61 12.35 -2.42
C PRO A 99 2.60 11.85 -0.98
N GLU A 100 2.69 12.78 -0.03
CA GLU A 100 2.31 12.44 1.34
C GLU A 100 0.79 12.52 1.44
N VAL A 101 0.13 11.43 1.80
CA VAL A 101 -1.33 11.38 1.86
C VAL A 101 -1.81 11.13 3.28
N THR A 102 -1.90 9.87 3.70
CA THR A 102 -2.36 9.56 5.05
C THR A 102 -1.90 8.19 5.52
N LYS A 103 -1.58 8.12 6.81
CA LYS A 103 -1.37 6.87 7.54
C LYS A 103 -2.71 6.13 7.81
N GLY A 104 -3.84 6.80 7.67
CA GLY A 104 -5.14 6.23 8.01
C GLY A 104 -5.31 5.93 9.51
N PRO A 105 -6.47 5.37 9.90
CA PRO A 105 -6.80 5.19 11.32
C PRO A 105 -6.22 3.92 11.95
N TYR A 106 -5.83 2.93 11.14
CA TYR A 106 -5.44 1.60 11.61
C TYR A 106 -3.92 1.44 11.82
N VAL A 107 -3.29 2.45 12.40
CA VAL A 107 -1.87 2.45 12.76
C VAL A 107 -1.72 2.20 14.25
N TRP A 108 -1.01 1.14 14.60
CA TRP A 108 -0.63 0.86 15.99
C TRP A 108 0.87 0.63 16.10
N PRO A 109 1.67 1.65 16.50
CA PRO A 109 3.13 1.56 16.45
C PRO A 109 3.74 0.39 17.23
N ARG A 110 3.04 -0.12 18.26
CA ARG A 110 3.53 -1.27 19.06
C ARG A 110 3.39 -2.62 18.36
N SER A 111 2.56 -2.71 17.32
CA SER A 111 2.39 -3.94 16.53
C SER A 111 3.46 -4.11 15.45
N GLN A 112 4.29 -3.08 15.22
CA GLN A 112 5.32 -3.11 14.21
C GLN A 112 6.48 -4.01 14.61
N THR A 113 6.75 -5.00 13.77
CA THR A 113 7.72 -6.05 14.03
C THR A 113 8.75 -6.10 12.91
N LEU A 114 10.03 -6.14 13.27
CA LEU A 114 11.13 -6.30 12.31
C LEU A 114 11.11 -7.71 11.72
N ARG A 115 10.58 -7.86 10.50
CA ARG A 115 10.44 -9.15 9.82
C ARG A 115 10.30 -8.98 8.32
N GLN A 116 10.70 -10.01 7.58
CA GLN A 116 10.51 -10.09 6.12
C GLN A 116 9.34 -10.98 5.71
N ASP A 117 8.64 -11.59 6.68
CA ASP A 117 7.39 -12.30 6.46
C ASP A 117 6.37 -11.79 7.47
N MET A 118 5.44 -10.98 7.00
CA MET A 118 4.37 -10.40 7.80
C MET A 118 3.05 -11.18 7.70
N SER A 119 3.01 -12.30 6.95
CA SER A 119 1.76 -13.05 6.73
C SER A 119 1.20 -13.69 8.00
N GLU A 120 2.09 -14.16 8.89
CA GLU A 120 1.74 -14.96 10.07
C GLU A 120 0.82 -16.14 9.69
N ASP A 121 -0.42 -16.14 10.19
CA ASP A 121 -1.44 -17.16 9.99
C ASP A 121 -2.51 -16.76 8.96
N GLN A 122 -2.38 -15.60 8.32
CA GLN A 122 -3.41 -15.07 7.43
C GLN A 122 -3.45 -15.83 6.11
N VAL A 123 -4.67 -16.20 5.72
CA VAL A 123 -4.96 -16.92 4.48
C VAL A 123 -5.22 -15.92 3.36
N GLY A 124 -4.66 -16.20 2.18
CA GLY A 124 -4.84 -15.40 0.97
C GLY A 124 -3.89 -15.84 -0.13
N VAL A 125 -3.93 -15.16 -1.28
CA VAL A 125 -2.96 -15.41 -2.36
C VAL A 125 -1.58 -14.90 -1.91
N PRO A 126 -0.53 -15.74 -1.93
CA PRO A 126 0.81 -15.32 -1.50
C PRO A 126 1.35 -14.15 -2.32
N LEU A 127 2.01 -13.21 -1.65
CA LEU A 127 2.53 -12.00 -2.29
C LEU A 127 3.94 -11.69 -1.76
N TYR A 128 4.90 -11.57 -2.65
CA TYR A 128 6.21 -10.99 -2.36
C TYR A 128 6.25 -9.56 -2.89
N LEU A 129 6.67 -8.62 -2.05
CA LEU A 129 6.75 -7.20 -2.35
C LEU A 129 8.20 -6.76 -2.40
N ASP A 130 8.63 -6.19 -3.54
CA ASP A 130 9.93 -5.56 -3.72
C ASP A 130 9.76 -4.03 -3.81
N ILE A 131 9.98 -3.33 -2.69
CA ILE A 131 9.87 -1.87 -2.61
C ILE A 131 11.26 -1.26 -2.71
N GLY A 132 11.48 -0.52 -3.79
CA GLY A 132 12.71 0.26 -3.99
C GLY A 132 12.55 1.65 -3.37
N VAL A 133 13.59 2.18 -2.75
CA VAL A 133 13.59 3.55 -2.22
C VAL A 133 14.72 4.36 -2.84
N LEU A 134 14.38 5.50 -3.41
CA LEU A 134 15.31 6.41 -4.09
C LEU A 134 15.22 7.81 -3.51
N ASN A 135 16.36 8.46 -3.30
CA ASN A 135 16.40 9.90 -3.04
C ASN A 135 16.22 10.66 -4.35
N VAL A 136 15.13 11.42 -4.51
CA VAL A 136 14.86 12.13 -5.77
C VAL A 136 15.76 13.34 -5.98
N ASN A 137 16.43 13.86 -4.93
CA ASN A 137 17.36 14.98 -5.02
C ASN A 137 18.70 14.55 -5.63
N THR A 138 19.23 13.41 -5.20
CA THR A 138 20.51 12.86 -5.66
C THR A 138 20.37 11.82 -6.77
N CYS A 139 19.17 11.26 -6.93
CA CYS A 139 18.89 10.09 -7.76
C CYS A 139 19.65 8.83 -7.31
N GLU A 140 20.08 8.76 -6.05
CA GLU A 140 20.76 7.59 -5.51
C GLU A 140 19.78 6.66 -4.79
N VAL A 141 20.04 5.36 -4.86
CA VAL A 141 19.30 4.37 -4.05
C VAL A 141 19.56 4.63 -2.58
N MET A 142 18.56 4.37 -1.75
CA MET A 142 18.66 4.56 -0.31
C MET A 142 18.79 3.19 0.38
N PRO A 143 20.01 2.70 0.64
CA PRO A 143 20.20 1.54 1.49
C PRO A 143 19.95 1.88 2.96
N ASP A 144 19.63 0.89 3.77
CA ASP A 144 19.48 1.01 5.22
C ASP A 144 18.39 1.99 5.68
N VAL A 145 17.36 2.22 4.86
CA VAL A 145 16.13 2.93 5.28
C VAL A 145 15.05 1.92 5.61
N LEU A 146 14.30 2.16 6.68
CA LEU A 146 13.28 1.25 7.15
C LEU A 146 11.97 1.51 6.41
N VAL A 147 11.44 0.48 5.76
CA VAL A 147 10.10 0.53 5.14
C VAL A 147 9.12 -0.18 6.06
N ASP A 148 8.10 0.54 6.50
CA ASP A 148 7.01 0.05 7.34
C ASP A 148 5.77 -0.21 6.49
N LEU A 149 5.22 -1.42 6.56
CA LEU A 149 4.04 -1.86 5.85
C LEU A 149 2.95 -2.38 6.77
N TRP A 150 1.70 -2.04 6.46
CA TRP A 150 0.52 -2.68 7.03
C TRP A 150 -0.64 -2.73 6.04
N HIS A 151 -1.47 -3.76 6.14
CA HIS A 151 -2.70 -3.87 5.34
C HIS A 151 -3.74 -4.77 6.02
N CYS A 152 -4.97 -4.71 5.53
CA CYS A 152 -6.03 -5.60 5.99
C CYS A 152 -5.86 -7.03 5.46
N ASN A 153 -6.46 -7.99 6.13
CA ASN A 153 -6.55 -9.36 5.62
C ASN A 153 -7.54 -9.47 4.46
N ALA A 154 -7.73 -10.68 3.95
CA ALA A 154 -8.56 -10.96 2.78
C ALA A 154 -10.04 -10.54 2.93
N THR A 155 -10.53 -10.34 4.16
CA THR A 155 -11.91 -9.91 4.47
C THR A 155 -11.97 -8.51 5.09
N GLY A 156 -10.94 -7.69 4.89
CA GLY A 156 -10.96 -6.28 5.27
C GLY A 156 -10.58 -5.95 6.71
N SER A 157 -10.31 -6.93 7.56
CA SER A 157 -9.95 -6.67 8.97
C SER A 157 -8.49 -6.29 9.13
N TYR A 158 -8.17 -5.41 10.08
CA TYR A 158 -6.79 -5.06 10.45
C TYR A 158 -6.40 -5.70 11.79
N SER A 159 -5.16 -6.20 11.88
CA SER A 159 -4.59 -6.63 13.15
C SER A 159 -4.47 -5.45 14.12
N SER A 160 -4.49 -5.74 15.42
CA SER A 160 -4.66 -4.78 16.51
C SER A 160 -6.04 -4.12 16.59
N PHE A 161 -6.93 -4.33 15.61
CA PHE A 161 -8.26 -3.71 15.51
C PHE A 161 -9.36 -4.75 15.23
N THR A 162 -9.15 -6.01 15.63
CA THR A 162 -9.97 -7.15 15.17
C THR A 162 -11.39 -7.17 15.72
N HIS A 163 -11.69 -6.40 16.76
CA HIS A 163 -13.05 -6.27 17.29
C HIS A 163 -13.87 -5.16 16.60
N HIS A 164 -13.26 -4.38 15.70
CA HIS A 164 -13.99 -3.43 14.87
C HIS A 164 -14.51 -4.10 13.61
N ASN A 165 -15.74 -3.77 13.23
CA ASN A 165 -16.32 -4.27 11.99
C ASN A 165 -15.71 -3.50 10.80
N PRO A 166 -15.02 -4.17 9.85
CA PRO A 166 -14.42 -3.50 8.69
C PRO A 166 -15.46 -2.90 7.72
N ASN A 167 -16.74 -3.22 7.91
CA ASN A 167 -17.84 -2.75 7.08
C ASN A 167 -18.54 -1.51 7.65
N THR A 168 -18.13 -1.04 8.84
CA THR A 168 -18.69 0.16 9.47
C THR A 168 -17.90 1.38 9.04
N PRO A 169 -18.53 2.40 8.40
CA PRO A 169 -17.85 3.64 8.03
C PRO A 169 -17.13 4.27 9.22
N PHE A 170 -15.96 4.87 8.97
CA PHE A 170 -15.10 5.32 10.06
C PHE A 170 -15.77 6.38 10.95
N GLU A 171 -16.52 7.30 10.36
CA GLU A 171 -17.28 8.31 11.12
C GLU A 171 -18.36 7.68 12.00
N GLU A 172 -19.04 6.64 11.51
CA GLU A 172 -20.02 5.89 12.29
C GLU A 172 -19.34 5.13 13.44
N LEU A 173 -18.17 4.55 13.21
CA LEU A 173 -17.39 3.89 14.27
C LEU A 173 -17.03 4.88 15.40
N LEU A 174 -16.60 6.09 15.05
CA LEU A 174 -16.27 7.12 16.03
C LEU A 174 -17.50 7.53 16.88
N ASP A 175 -18.66 7.67 16.24
CA ASP A 175 -19.93 7.96 16.92
C ASP A 175 -20.35 6.82 17.86
N GLN A 176 -20.27 5.57 17.38
CA GLN A 176 -20.56 4.37 18.19
C GLN A 176 -19.67 4.25 19.43
N LEU A 177 -18.40 4.65 19.31
CA LEU A 177 -17.43 4.65 20.40
C LEU A 177 -17.50 5.91 21.27
N ASN A 178 -18.25 6.93 20.85
CA ASN A 178 -18.32 8.24 21.49
C ASN A 178 -16.92 8.86 21.70
N VAL A 179 -16.09 8.80 20.66
CA VAL A 179 -14.74 9.38 20.62
C VAL A 179 -14.62 10.33 19.43
N THR A 180 -13.70 11.28 19.52
CA THR A 180 -13.40 12.22 18.43
C THR A 180 -11.96 12.05 17.96
N ILE A 181 -11.69 12.47 16.72
CA ILE A 181 -10.33 12.46 16.17
C ILE A 181 -9.47 13.45 16.95
N GLY A 182 -8.37 12.94 17.52
CA GLY A 182 -7.41 13.71 18.28
C GLY A 182 -6.04 13.04 18.28
N PRO A 183 -4.99 13.72 18.77
CA PRO A 183 -3.61 13.20 18.78
C PRO A 183 -3.46 11.94 19.65
N ASP A 184 -4.32 11.78 20.66
CA ASP A 184 -4.32 10.65 21.59
C ASP A 184 -5.39 9.60 21.26
N LEU A 185 -6.01 9.69 20.07
CA LEU A 185 -6.99 8.69 19.64
C LEU A 185 -6.30 7.33 19.52
N ASP A 186 -6.79 6.38 20.31
CA ASP A 186 -6.34 5.01 20.29
C ASP A 186 -7.54 4.07 20.14
N LEU A 187 -7.60 3.40 18.99
CA LEU A 187 -8.69 2.51 18.62
C LEU A 187 -8.30 1.03 18.70
N HIS A 188 -7.09 0.68 19.15
CA HIS A 188 -6.70 -0.73 19.18
C HIS A 188 -7.61 -1.54 20.13
N THR A 189 -7.85 -2.80 19.78
CA THR A 189 -8.75 -3.71 20.49
C THR A 189 -8.08 -4.98 20.98
N ASP A 190 -6.87 -5.25 20.49
CA ASP A 190 -6.09 -6.45 20.77
C ASP A 190 -4.61 -6.23 20.41
N ASP A 191 -3.78 -7.24 20.66
CA ASP A 191 -2.34 -7.22 20.42
C ASP A 191 -1.92 -8.03 19.18
N THR A 192 -2.84 -8.36 18.27
CA THR A 192 -2.47 -9.09 17.04
C THR A 192 -1.58 -8.24 16.15
N THR A 193 -0.68 -8.90 15.41
CA THR A 193 0.35 -8.23 14.60
C THR A 193 0.40 -8.65 13.15
N TRP A 194 -0.46 -9.60 12.73
CA TRP A 194 -0.42 -10.12 11.38
C TRP A 194 -0.60 -9.01 10.34
N LEU A 195 0.02 -9.17 9.17
CA LEU A 195 0.03 -8.20 8.09
C LEU A 195 0.51 -6.82 8.52
N ARG A 196 1.48 -6.79 9.44
CA ARG A 196 2.30 -5.63 9.80
C ARG A 196 3.77 -6.01 9.83
N GLY A 197 4.63 -5.26 9.14
CA GLY A 197 6.03 -5.63 9.03
C GLY A 197 6.88 -4.45 8.63
N ILE A 198 8.04 -4.35 9.28
CA ILE A 198 9.05 -3.34 8.98
C ILE A 198 10.34 -4.05 8.59
N TRP A 199 11.02 -3.57 7.54
CA TRP A 199 12.30 -4.13 7.13
C TRP A 199 13.17 -3.08 6.42
N PRO A 200 14.50 -3.05 6.66
CA PRO A 200 15.37 -2.10 5.98
C PRO A 200 15.60 -2.49 4.52
N THR A 201 15.82 -1.49 3.68
CA THR A 201 16.30 -1.67 2.32
C THR A 201 17.73 -2.23 2.30
N ASP A 202 18.00 -3.10 1.32
CA ASP A 202 19.34 -3.67 1.13
C ASP A 202 20.33 -2.68 0.49
N ALA A 203 21.54 -3.15 0.14
CA ALA A 203 22.56 -2.34 -0.53
C ALA A 203 22.13 -1.79 -1.91
N ASN A 204 21.08 -2.34 -2.52
CA ASN A 204 20.50 -1.85 -3.77
C ASN A 204 19.33 -0.89 -3.51
N GLY A 205 19.02 -0.57 -2.26
CA GLY A 205 17.86 0.23 -1.88
C GLY A 205 16.53 -0.50 -1.99
N ILE A 206 16.51 -1.84 -1.98
CA ILE A 206 15.28 -2.63 -2.09
C ILE A 206 14.98 -3.36 -0.79
N MET A 207 13.79 -3.14 -0.27
CA MET A 207 13.17 -3.93 0.79
C MET A 207 12.33 -5.06 0.15
N GLU A 208 12.51 -6.29 0.61
CA GLU A 208 11.66 -7.44 0.24
C GLU A 208 10.80 -7.85 1.44
N MET A 209 9.48 -7.99 1.22
CA MET A 209 8.50 -8.44 2.22
C MET A 209 7.61 -9.54 1.65
N LYS A 210 7.41 -10.61 2.41
CA LYS A 210 6.40 -11.65 2.14
C LYS A 210 5.13 -11.35 2.92
N THR A 211 3.99 -11.42 2.23
CA THR A 211 2.65 -11.22 2.77
C THR A 211 1.60 -12.01 1.96
N VAL A 212 0.31 -11.69 2.13
CA VAL A 212 -0.79 -12.12 1.26
C VAL A 212 -1.44 -10.92 0.59
N PHE A 213 -2.10 -11.13 -0.55
CA PHE A 213 -2.85 -10.08 -1.23
C PHE A 213 -3.98 -9.54 -0.31
N PRO A 214 -4.12 -8.22 -0.11
CA PRO A 214 -5.11 -7.64 0.80
C PRO A 214 -6.54 -7.79 0.29
N GLY A 215 -7.50 -7.81 1.22
CA GLY A 215 -8.91 -7.62 0.91
C GLY A 215 -9.26 -6.13 0.78
N PHE A 216 -10.52 -5.81 1.02
CA PHE A 216 -11.01 -4.44 1.05
C PHE A 216 -11.88 -4.23 2.30
N TYR A 217 -12.08 -2.98 2.67
CA TYR A 217 -13.00 -2.59 3.73
C TYR A 217 -13.85 -1.42 3.23
N VAL A 218 -14.86 -1.03 4.00
CA VAL A 218 -15.82 -0.02 3.57
C VAL A 218 -15.14 1.26 3.09
N GLU A 219 -15.70 1.86 2.03
CA GLU A 219 -15.26 3.12 1.40
C GLU A 219 -13.88 3.11 0.76
N ARG A 220 -13.12 2.01 0.85
CA ARG A 220 -11.73 1.97 0.40
C ARG A 220 -11.48 0.90 -0.66
N THR A 221 -10.70 1.26 -1.68
CA THR A 221 -10.15 0.28 -2.63
C THR A 221 -9.06 -0.58 -1.99
N ILE A 222 -8.58 -1.60 -2.68
CA ILE A 222 -7.55 -2.53 -2.18
C ILE A 222 -6.19 -1.82 -2.13
N HIS A 223 -5.55 -1.80 -0.97
CA HIS A 223 -4.27 -1.10 -0.77
C HIS A 223 -3.38 -1.75 0.30
N ILE A 224 -2.10 -1.40 0.24
CA ILE A 224 -1.10 -1.63 1.29
C ILE A 224 -0.56 -0.28 1.71
N HIS A 225 -0.59 0.04 3.00
CA HIS A 225 0.04 1.25 3.50
C HIS A 225 1.55 1.11 3.55
N ALA A 226 2.26 2.22 3.33
CA ALA A 226 3.71 2.28 3.43
C ALA A 226 4.20 3.57 4.11
N GLN A 227 5.21 3.44 4.96
CA GLN A 227 6.03 4.56 5.45
C GLN A 227 7.52 4.28 5.26
N VAL A 228 8.29 5.33 5.03
CA VAL A 228 9.75 5.26 4.94
C VAL A 228 10.37 6.09 6.07
N HIS A 229 11.24 5.45 6.85
CA HIS A 229 11.99 6.07 7.94
C HIS A 229 13.48 6.05 7.63
N THR A 230 14.14 7.20 7.77
CA THR A 230 15.60 7.31 7.53
C THR A 230 16.42 7.12 8.78
N ASP A 231 15.83 7.34 9.96
CA ASP A 231 16.48 7.09 11.24
C ASP A 231 15.83 5.89 11.92
N TRP A 232 16.60 4.84 12.16
CA TRP A 232 16.10 3.68 12.90
C TRP A 232 17.21 2.96 13.67
N SER A 233 16.81 2.23 14.70
CA SER A 233 17.72 1.37 15.47
C SER A 233 16.95 0.25 16.18
N VAL A 234 17.66 -0.82 16.53
CA VAL A 234 17.13 -1.89 17.39
C VAL A 234 17.65 -1.67 18.81
N ARG A 235 16.73 -1.53 19.76
CA ARG A 235 17.08 -1.44 21.19
C ARG A 235 17.57 -2.79 21.72
N SER A 236 18.25 -2.78 22.86
CA SER A 236 18.77 -4.00 23.51
C SER A 236 17.69 -5.02 23.91
N ASN A 237 16.43 -4.59 24.05
CA ASN A 237 15.28 -5.45 24.31
C ASN A 237 14.62 -5.97 23.02
N GLY A 238 15.20 -5.73 21.85
CA GLY A 238 14.70 -6.18 20.55
C GLY A 238 13.63 -5.29 19.91
N THR A 239 13.17 -4.23 20.58
CA THR A 239 12.18 -3.31 19.98
C THR A 239 12.84 -2.39 18.96
N VAL A 240 12.21 -2.18 17.81
CA VAL A 240 12.64 -1.19 16.83
C VAL A 240 12.18 0.20 17.25
N VAL A 241 13.06 1.18 17.05
CA VAL A 241 12.72 2.59 17.10
C VAL A 241 12.99 3.15 15.72
N ALA A 242 12.00 3.87 15.18
CA ALA A 242 12.13 4.57 13.92
C ALA A 242 11.62 6.00 14.08
N SER A 243 12.25 6.94 13.39
CA SER A 243 11.91 8.36 13.35
C SER A 243 12.25 8.92 11.98
N ASN A 244 12.03 10.23 11.81
CA ASN A 244 12.27 10.92 10.54
C ASN A 244 11.56 10.25 9.36
N VAL A 245 10.22 10.26 9.41
CA VAL A 245 9.37 9.77 8.33
C VAL A 245 9.53 10.71 7.14
N VAL A 246 9.98 10.17 6.01
CA VAL A 246 10.23 10.92 4.75
C VAL A 246 9.24 10.59 3.64
N SER A 247 8.35 9.62 3.89
CA SER A 247 7.23 9.29 3.01
C SER A 247 6.15 8.58 3.80
N THR A 248 4.89 8.90 3.51
CA THR A 248 3.69 8.22 4.01
C THR A 248 2.68 8.14 2.89
N GLY A 249 2.33 6.92 2.49
CA GLY A 249 1.40 6.71 1.40
C GLY A 249 0.78 5.32 1.36
N GLN A 250 0.11 5.05 0.25
CA GLN A 250 -0.62 3.81 -0.01
C GLN A 250 -0.30 3.28 -1.41
N LEU A 251 -0.08 1.98 -1.47
CA LEU A 251 0.28 1.24 -2.68
C LEU A 251 -0.96 0.45 -3.12
N PHE A 252 -1.28 0.52 -4.41
CA PHE A 252 -2.51 -0.06 -4.97
C PHE A 252 -2.20 -1.15 -5.98
N PHE A 253 -3.27 -1.76 -6.49
CA PHE A 253 -3.22 -2.78 -7.51
C PHE A 253 -4.12 -2.41 -8.69
N ASP A 254 -3.74 -2.89 -9.86
CA ASP A 254 -4.58 -2.76 -11.06
C ASP A 254 -5.97 -3.38 -10.84
N GLU A 255 -6.99 -2.77 -11.45
CA GLU A 255 -8.38 -3.16 -11.26
C GLU A 255 -8.71 -4.52 -11.89
N ASP A 256 -8.07 -4.90 -13.00
CA ASP A 256 -8.26 -6.22 -13.60
C ASP A 256 -7.70 -7.33 -12.70
N LEU A 257 -6.51 -7.11 -12.14
CA LEU A 257 -5.93 -8.01 -11.14
C LEU A 257 -6.82 -8.10 -9.90
N SER A 258 -7.25 -6.95 -9.37
CA SER A 258 -8.11 -6.86 -8.19
C SER A 258 -9.38 -7.70 -8.37
N ARG A 259 -10.06 -7.55 -9.51
CA ARG A 259 -11.26 -8.34 -9.83
C ARG A 259 -10.98 -9.83 -9.91
N GLN A 260 -9.85 -10.24 -10.48
CA GLN A 260 -9.46 -11.64 -10.58
C GLN A 260 -9.24 -12.26 -9.18
N ILE A 261 -8.51 -11.57 -8.29
CA ILE A 261 -8.21 -12.08 -6.95
C ILE A 261 -9.45 -12.08 -6.05
N MET A 262 -10.30 -11.05 -6.13
CA MET A 262 -11.55 -10.99 -5.34
C MET A 262 -12.55 -12.09 -5.70
N ALA A 263 -12.39 -12.78 -6.83
CA ALA A 263 -13.21 -13.94 -7.21
C ALA A 263 -12.77 -15.27 -6.56
N LEU A 264 -11.66 -15.28 -5.81
CA LEU A 264 -11.10 -16.47 -5.17
C LEU A 264 -11.49 -16.54 -3.70
N GLU A 265 -11.43 -17.74 -3.12
CA GLU A 265 -11.46 -17.88 -1.66
C GLU A 265 -10.13 -17.39 -1.04
N PRO A 266 -10.15 -16.75 0.14
CA PRO A 266 -11.33 -16.43 0.95
C PRO A 266 -12.02 -15.09 0.59
N TYR A 267 -11.49 -14.35 -0.38
CA TYR A 267 -11.93 -12.98 -0.74
C TYR A 267 -13.40 -12.90 -1.16
N VAL A 268 -13.84 -13.87 -1.97
CA VAL A 268 -15.23 -13.97 -2.46
C VAL A 268 -16.26 -14.11 -1.32
N GLY A 269 -15.81 -14.49 -0.12
CA GLY A 269 -16.66 -14.61 1.06
C GLY A 269 -17.10 -13.27 1.66
N HIS A 270 -16.39 -12.18 1.38
CA HIS A 270 -16.72 -10.83 1.87
C HIS A 270 -17.80 -10.21 0.97
N THR A 271 -19.06 -10.31 1.39
CA THR A 271 -20.25 -10.02 0.55
C THR A 271 -21.19 -8.97 1.16
N GLU A 272 -20.91 -8.53 2.37
CA GLU A 272 -21.71 -7.60 3.16
C GLU A 272 -21.70 -6.17 2.59
N ILE A 273 -20.65 -5.82 1.83
CA ILE A 273 -20.47 -4.53 1.19
C ILE A 273 -19.93 -4.71 -0.23
N ASN A 274 -20.18 -3.72 -1.09
CA ASN A 274 -19.54 -3.64 -2.40
C ASN A 274 -18.15 -3.03 -2.24
N ARG A 275 -17.18 -3.58 -2.97
CA ARG A 275 -15.83 -3.01 -3.05
C ARG A 275 -15.84 -1.66 -3.77
N THR A 276 -15.19 -0.66 -3.18
CA THR A 276 -14.83 0.59 -3.85
C THR A 276 -13.70 0.32 -4.85
N THR A 277 -13.84 0.76 -6.10
CA THR A 277 -12.81 0.63 -7.13
C THR A 277 -11.85 1.82 -7.10
N ASN A 278 -10.67 1.67 -7.72
CA ASN A 278 -9.64 2.73 -7.73
C ASN A 278 -10.16 4.07 -8.29
N ASP A 279 -11.04 4.05 -9.29
CA ASP A 279 -11.62 5.24 -9.91
C ASP A 279 -12.66 5.96 -9.02
N VAL A 280 -13.06 5.35 -7.91
CA VAL A 280 -14.01 5.91 -6.93
C VAL A 280 -13.32 6.30 -5.62
N ASP A 281 -12.23 5.62 -5.25
CA ASP A 281 -11.51 5.88 -4.00
C ASP A 281 -10.78 7.24 -4.04
N THR A 282 -11.09 8.11 -3.09
CA THR A 282 -10.51 9.47 -3.03
C THR A 282 -9.03 9.46 -2.66
N ILE A 283 -8.58 8.50 -1.86
CA ILE A 283 -7.17 8.36 -1.48
C ILE A 283 -6.35 7.85 -2.67
N PHE A 284 -6.91 6.96 -3.50
CA PHE A 284 -6.29 6.58 -4.77
C PHE A 284 -6.13 7.79 -5.69
N ALA A 285 -7.15 8.66 -5.75
CA ALA A 285 -7.06 9.89 -6.54
C ALA A 285 -5.98 10.85 -6.02
N ASP A 286 -5.87 11.00 -4.71
CA ASP A 286 -4.83 11.83 -4.05
C ASP A 286 -3.42 11.24 -4.24
N GLU A 287 -3.28 9.93 -4.11
CA GLU A 287 -2.02 9.22 -4.39
C GLU A 287 -1.65 9.31 -5.87
N SER A 288 -2.61 9.18 -6.77
CA SER A 288 -2.36 9.31 -8.22
C SER A 288 -2.19 10.77 -8.68
N ALA A 289 -2.18 11.73 -7.76
CA ALA A 289 -2.08 13.13 -8.10
C ALA A 289 -0.71 13.47 -8.71
N GLY A 290 -0.72 13.87 -9.99
CA GLY A 290 0.46 14.27 -10.76
C GLY A 290 0.88 13.21 -11.77
N SER A 291 2.19 12.96 -11.87
CA SER A 291 2.76 11.92 -12.76
C SER A 291 3.19 10.66 -11.99
N TRP A 292 2.68 10.46 -10.77
CA TRP A 292 2.96 9.26 -9.99
C TRP A 292 1.85 8.23 -10.23
N ASN A 293 2.23 6.96 -10.39
CA ASN A 293 1.28 5.86 -10.46
C ASN A 293 1.48 4.98 -9.22
N PRO A 294 0.54 4.96 -8.27
CA PRO A 294 0.69 4.21 -7.04
C PRO A 294 0.33 2.73 -7.20
N ASN A 295 -0.07 2.29 -8.41
CA ASN A 295 -0.27 0.87 -8.70
C ASN A 295 1.06 0.14 -8.78
N MET A 296 1.18 -0.93 -7.99
CA MET A 296 2.30 -1.86 -8.08
C MET A 296 2.23 -2.64 -9.39
N VAL A 297 3.38 -2.88 -10.00
CA VAL A 297 3.49 -3.81 -11.11
C VAL A 297 3.53 -5.22 -10.54
N VAL A 298 2.72 -6.12 -11.09
CA VAL A 298 2.54 -7.48 -10.58
C VAL A 298 2.86 -8.51 -11.66
N GLU A 299 3.56 -9.56 -11.26
CA GLU A 299 3.83 -10.73 -12.10
C GLU A 299 3.51 -12.03 -11.34
N PRO A 300 3.06 -13.08 -12.05
CA PRO A 300 2.89 -14.39 -11.45
C PRO A 300 4.22 -14.94 -10.93
N LEU A 301 4.18 -15.51 -9.73
CA LEU A 301 5.35 -16.09 -9.07
C LEU A 301 5.88 -17.32 -9.81
N ASP A 302 5.00 -18.11 -10.44
CA ASP A 302 5.37 -19.25 -11.29
C ASP A 302 5.61 -18.86 -12.76
N GLY A 303 5.36 -17.60 -13.13
CA GLY A 303 5.45 -17.09 -14.50
C GLY A 303 4.18 -17.31 -15.34
N GLU A 304 3.12 -17.90 -14.78
CA GLU A 304 1.91 -18.26 -15.53
C GLU A 304 0.62 -17.76 -14.86
N ASP A 305 0.48 -17.92 -13.55
CA ASP A 305 -0.80 -17.78 -12.85
C ASP A 305 -0.67 -17.00 -11.54
N VAL A 306 -1.13 -15.75 -11.56
CA VAL A 306 -1.09 -14.84 -10.41
C VAL A 306 -1.89 -15.37 -9.21
N THR A 307 -2.86 -16.26 -9.44
CA THR A 307 -3.71 -16.81 -8.36
C THR A 307 -2.96 -17.80 -7.47
N LYS A 308 -1.81 -18.31 -7.91
CA LYS A 308 -0.94 -19.21 -7.12
C LYS A 308 0.14 -18.49 -6.34
N GLY A 309 0.24 -17.18 -6.52
CA GLY A 309 1.21 -16.34 -5.87
C GLY A 309 1.78 -15.29 -6.81
N MET A 310 2.22 -14.17 -6.24
CA MET A 310 2.63 -13.01 -7.00
C MET A 310 3.97 -12.45 -6.51
N LEU A 311 4.69 -11.84 -7.45
CA LEU A 311 5.73 -10.86 -7.18
C LEU A 311 5.13 -9.50 -7.54
N ALA A 312 5.14 -8.54 -6.62
CA ALA A 312 4.77 -7.16 -6.90
C ALA A 312 5.93 -6.22 -6.57
N TYR A 313 6.05 -5.14 -7.32
CA TYR A 313 7.14 -4.19 -7.14
C TYR A 313 6.75 -2.76 -7.48
N ILE A 314 7.36 -1.82 -6.74
CA ILE A 314 7.16 -0.38 -6.88
C ILE A 314 8.34 0.38 -6.30
N THR A 315 8.64 1.58 -6.82
CA THR A 315 9.76 2.41 -6.36
C THR A 315 9.24 3.70 -5.77
N ILE A 316 9.50 3.93 -4.48
CA ILE A 316 9.14 5.15 -3.75
C ILE A 316 10.27 6.16 -3.90
N GLY A 317 9.98 7.31 -4.51
CA GLY A 317 10.88 8.46 -4.54
C GLY A 317 10.63 9.36 -3.33
N VAL A 318 11.68 9.66 -2.55
CA VAL A 318 11.59 10.51 -1.34
C VAL A 318 12.53 11.71 -1.42
N GLU A 319 12.16 12.80 -0.76
CA GLU A 319 13.01 13.98 -0.52
C GLU A 319 13.64 13.84 0.87
N ALA A 320 14.80 13.18 0.94
CA ALA A 320 15.56 12.97 2.16
C ALA A 320 16.94 13.66 2.11
#